data_AF-A0AAU6HWF9-F1
#
_entry.id   AF-A0AAU6HWF9-F1
#
_cell.length_a   1.000
_cell.length_b   1.000
_cell.length_c   1.000
_cell.angle_alpha   90.00
_cell.angle_beta   90.00
_cell.angle_gamma   90.00
#
_symmetry.space_group_name_H-M   'P 1'
#
loop_
_entity.id
_entity.type
_entity.pdbx_description
1 polymer ?
#
loop_
_entity_poly.entity_id
_entity_poly.type
_entity_poly.pdbx_seq_one_letter_code
_entity_poly.pdbx_strand_id
1 'polypeptide(L)'
;MPSDSIGVFGRVVRVRDSTDTDEAVRTLLPGPRFRTGLADFLCFLVPLAIEEQSHLSSERIDGMREELLDTIAAHGDDLQFGGTHQKSARVALAKALALLATAEGGVTILGVHACTAVHEGCPGFKSKESTPPASGSGP
;
A
#
# COMPACT_ATOMS: atom_id res chain seq x y z
N MET A 1 -4.27 11.13 20.45
CA MET A 1 -3.88 9.71 20.56
C MET A 1 -3.95 9.13 19.16
N PRO A 2 -2.86 8.66 18.54
CA PRO A 2 -3.02 7.81 17.35
C PRO A 2 -3.85 6.61 17.79
N SER A 3 -4.93 6.32 17.06
CA SER A 3 -5.80 5.21 17.42
C SER A 3 -5.03 3.92 17.19
N ASP A 4 -4.83 3.13 18.25
CA ASP A 4 -4.29 1.78 18.16
C ASP A 4 -5.28 0.81 17.50
N SER A 5 -6.50 1.27 17.19
CA SER A 5 -7.47 0.50 16.41
C SER A 5 -7.24 0.66 14.91
N ILE A 6 -7.30 -0.47 14.19
CA ILE A 6 -7.46 -0.50 12.74
C ILE A 6 -8.96 -0.54 12.44
N GLY A 7 -9.41 0.38 11.58
CA GLY A 7 -10.81 0.43 11.13
C GLY A 7 -11.11 -0.58 10.03
N VAL A 8 -12.37 -0.62 9.59
CA VAL A 8 -12.86 -1.54 8.53
C VAL A 8 -12.12 -1.41 7.19
N PHE A 9 -11.46 -0.27 6.97
CA PHE A 9 -10.67 0.02 5.77
C PHE A 9 -9.20 -0.42 5.88
N GLY A 10 -8.84 -1.12 6.96
CA GLY A 10 -7.44 -1.35 7.28
C GLY A 10 -6.70 -0.05 7.57
N ARG A 11 -5.38 -0.10 7.47
CA ARG A 11 -4.50 1.05 7.51
C ARG A 11 -3.70 1.08 6.22
N VAL A 12 -3.92 2.10 5.41
CA VAL A 12 -3.22 2.32 4.15
C VAL A 12 -2.54 3.68 4.20
N VAL A 13 -1.23 3.70 4.03
CA VAL A 13 -0.43 4.92 4.15
C VAL A 13 0.60 5.01 3.04
N ARG A 14 0.95 6.24 2.69
CA ARG A 14 2.13 6.50 1.86
C ARG A 14 3.38 6.20 2.67
N VAL A 15 4.26 5.37 2.13
CA VAL A 15 5.60 5.21 2.69
C VAL A 15 6.48 6.23 2.01
N ARG A 16 7.07 7.13 2.81
CA ARG A 16 8.08 8.06 2.30
C ARG A 16 9.38 7.30 2.07
N ASP A 17 10.05 7.67 1.00
CA ASP A 17 11.31 7.12 0.49
C ASP A 17 12.30 6.81 1.63
N SER A 18 12.32 5.56 2.08
CA SER A 18 13.50 5.00 2.73
C SER A 18 14.42 4.51 1.61
N THR A 19 15.73 4.71 1.76
CA THR A 19 16.73 4.47 0.69
C THR A 19 16.65 3.08 0.06
N ASP A 20 16.19 2.06 0.81
CA ASP A 20 16.05 0.69 0.32
C ASP A 20 14.74 0.43 -0.45
N THR A 21 13.64 1.11 -0.11
CA THR A 21 12.37 0.98 -0.85
C THR A 21 12.38 1.80 -2.14
N ASP A 22 13.17 2.87 -2.15
CA ASP A 22 13.27 3.81 -3.27
C ASP A 22 13.91 3.15 -4.51
N GLU A 23 14.89 2.27 -4.34
CA GLU A 23 15.55 1.63 -5.50
C GLU A 23 14.65 0.66 -6.26
N ALA A 24 13.90 -0.19 -5.56
CA ALA A 24 12.96 -1.12 -6.19
C ALA A 24 11.82 -0.38 -6.89
N VAL A 25 11.28 0.67 -6.27
CA VAL A 25 10.21 1.50 -6.85
C VAL A 25 10.73 2.33 -8.02
N ARG A 26 11.96 2.85 -7.96
CA ARG A 26 12.62 3.53 -9.09
C ARG A 26 12.88 2.62 -10.26
N THR A 27 13.30 1.38 -10.01
CA THR A 27 13.56 0.36 -11.03
C THR A 27 12.28 -0.04 -11.75
N LEU A 28 11.18 -0.20 -11.02
CA LEU A 28 9.89 -0.63 -11.60
C LEU A 28 9.10 0.49 -12.28
N LEU A 29 9.28 1.74 -11.87
CA LEU A 29 8.46 2.86 -12.33
C LEU A 29 9.34 4.04 -12.83
N PRO A 30 9.43 4.25 -14.16
CA PRO A 30 10.45 5.10 -14.78
C PRO A 30 10.23 6.61 -14.55
N GLY A 31 9.06 7.05 -14.05
CA GLY A 31 8.71 8.47 -13.93
C GLY A 31 8.29 8.90 -12.51
N PRO A 32 8.87 9.96 -11.92
CA PRO A 32 8.51 10.42 -10.57
C PRO A 32 7.04 10.83 -10.44
N ARG A 33 6.46 11.47 -11.46
CA ARG A 33 5.01 11.79 -11.51
C ARG A 33 4.14 10.54 -11.55
N PHE A 34 4.61 9.50 -12.24
CA PHE A 34 3.91 8.23 -12.33
C PHE A 34 3.93 7.51 -10.97
N ARG A 35 5.09 7.49 -10.31
CA ARG A 35 5.27 6.95 -8.96
C ARG A 35 4.32 7.61 -7.96
N THR A 36 4.26 8.94 -7.95
CA THR A 36 3.36 9.65 -7.03
C THR A 36 1.89 9.40 -7.36
N GLY A 37 1.51 9.49 -8.63
CA GLY A 37 0.12 9.31 -9.05
C GLY A 37 -0.42 7.91 -8.81
N LEU A 38 0.39 6.87 -9.07
CA LEU A 38 0.00 5.48 -8.78
C LEU A 38 -0.17 5.25 -7.28
N ALA A 39 0.76 5.71 -6.47
CA ALA A 39 0.68 5.51 -5.03
C ALA A 39 -0.47 6.30 -4.37
N ASP A 40 -0.79 7.50 -4.86
CA ASP A 40 -1.98 8.25 -4.43
C ASP A 40 -3.27 7.51 -4.82
N PHE A 41 -3.31 6.98 -6.05
CA PHE A 41 -4.42 6.15 -6.52
C PHE A 41 -4.60 4.89 -5.65
N LEU A 42 -3.51 4.20 -5.32
CA LEU A 42 -3.54 3.01 -4.46
C LEU A 42 -3.94 3.37 -3.03
N CYS A 43 -3.46 4.49 -2.47
CA CYS A 43 -3.90 4.94 -1.15
C CYS A 43 -5.40 5.27 -1.09
N PHE A 44 -6.00 5.63 -2.22
CA PHE A 44 -7.45 5.83 -2.31
C PHE A 44 -8.21 4.51 -2.49
N LEU A 45 -7.78 3.63 -3.40
CA LEU A 45 -8.54 2.42 -3.74
C LEU A 45 -8.31 1.22 -2.83
N VAL A 46 -7.10 1.01 -2.30
CA VAL A 46 -6.82 -0.15 -1.45
C VAL A 46 -7.72 -0.19 -0.21
N PRO A 47 -7.99 0.92 0.50
CA PRO A 47 -8.99 0.95 1.59
C PRO A 47 -10.36 0.40 1.17
N LEU A 48 -10.88 0.85 0.03
CA LEU A 48 -12.18 0.41 -0.48
C LEU A 48 -12.15 -1.08 -0.83
N ALA A 49 -11.08 -1.54 -1.48
CA ALA A 49 -10.91 -2.95 -1.81
C ALA A 49 -10.79 -3.83 -0.55
N ILE A 50 -10.15 -3.36 0.54
CA ILE A 50 -10.10 -4.08 1.82
C ILE A 50 -11.52 -4.26 2.38
N GLU A 51 -12.32 -3.19 2.38
CA GLU A 51 -13.70 -3.26 2.87
C GLU A 51 -14.56 -4.19 2.01
N GLU A 52 -14.50 -4.05 0.68
CA GLU A 52 -15.23 -4.92 -0.27
C GLU A 52 -14.89 -6.39 -0.05
N GLN A 53 -13.61 -6.71 0.15
CA GLN A 53 -13.12 -8.07 0.30
C GLN A 53 -13.41 -8.66 1.68
N SER A 54 -13.60 -7.83 2.71
CA SER A 54 -13.85 -8.28 4.08
C SER A 54 -15.17 -9.07 4.23
N HIS A 55 -16.08 -8.94 3.27
CA HIS A 55 -17.36 -9.64 3.23
C HIS A 55 -17.36 -10.90 2.36
N LEU A 56 -16.23 -11.23 1.71
CA LEU A 56 -16.13 -12.37 0.80
C LEU A 56 -15.78 -13.66 1.55
N SER A 57 -16.25 -14.79 1.02
CA SER A 57 -15.81 -16.11 1.49
C SER A 57 -14.39 -16.42 1.03
N SER A 58 -13.70 -17.32 1.73
CA SER A 58 -12.36 -17.79 1.34
C SER A 58 -12.31 -18.33 -0.10
N GLU A 59 -13.33 -19.09 -0.52
CA GLU A 59 -13.44 -19.59 -1.89
C GLU A 59 -13.48 -18.47 -2.93
N ARG A 60 -14.20 -17.37 -2.64
CA ARG A 60 -14.24 -16.21 -3.55
C ARG A 60 -12.93 -15.43 -3.53
N ILE A 61 -12.24 -15.37 -2.40
CA ILE A 61 -10.91 -14.78 -2.29
C ILE A 61 -9.90 -15.54 -3.14
N ASP A 62 -9.93 -16.88 -3.10
CA ASP A 62 -9.01 -17.72 -3.87
C ASP A 62 -9.26 -17.61 -5.38
N GLY A 63 -10.52 -17.65 -5.83
CA GLY A 63 -10.85 -17.43 -7.24
C GLY A 63 -10.43 -16.04 -7.73
N MET A 64 -10.65 -15.00 -6.91
CA MET A 64 -10.22 -13.64 -7.25
C MET A 64 -8.68 -13.52 -7.32
N ARG A 65 -7.93 -14.25 -6.49
CA ARG A 65 -6.45 -14.22 -6.52
C ARG A 65 -5.92 -14.57 -7.91
N GLU A 66 -6.43 -15.64 -8.52
CA GLU A 66 -6.00 -16.11 -9.84
C GLU A 66 -6.32 -15.07 -10.93
N GLU A 67 -7.56 -14.57 -10.97
CA GLU A 67 -8.00 -13.56 -11.93
C GLU A 67 -7.16 -12.26 -11.86
N LEU A 68 -6.82 -11.83 -10.64
CA LEU A 68 -6.00 -10.64 -10.41
C LEU A 68 -4.56 -10.85 -10.88
N LEU A 69 -3.97 -12.01 -10.60
CA LEU A 69 -2.62 -12.36 -11.05
C LEU A 69 -2.54 -12.38 -12.57
N ASP A 70 -3.51 -13.01 -13.24
CA ASP A 70 -3.57 -13.07 -14.70
C ASP A 70 -3.68 -11.67 -15.31
N THR A 71 -4.55 -10.82 -14.74
CA THR A 71 -4.72 -9.43 -15.22
C THR A 71 -3.44 -8.62 -15.06
N ILE A 72 -2.75 -8.74 -13.92
CA ILE A 72 -1.50 -8.02 -13.65
C ILE A 72 -0.37 -8.54 -14.55
N ALA A 73 -0.27 -9.86 -14.73
CA ALA A 73 0.75 -10.47 -15.58
C ALA A 73 0.56 -10.10 -17.06
N ALA A 74 -0.69 -10.07 -17.55
CA ALA A 74 -1.00 -9.75 -18.94
C ALA A 74 -0.82 -8.26 -19.28
N HIS A 75 -0.93 -7.37 -18.29
CA HIS A 75 -1.00 -5.90 -18.49
C HIS A 75 -0.05 -5.11 -17.58
N GLY A 76 1.06 -5.73 -17.17
CA GLY A 76 2.06 -5.12 -16.30
C GLY A 76 2.81 -3.96 -16.97
N ASP A 77 2.89 -3.96 -18.29
CA ASP A 77 3.42 -2.86 -19.10
C ASP A 77 2.47 -1.65 -19.09
N ASP A 78 1.17 -1.87 -19.21
CA ASP A 78 0.14 -0.82 -19.09
C ASP A 78 0.14 -0.18 -17.68
N LEU A 79 0.53 -0.95 -16.65
CA LEU A 79 0.77 -0.44 -15.30
C LEU A 79 2.01 0.46 -15.19
N GLN A 80 2.99 0.37 -16.08
CA GLN A 80 4.24 1.16 -16.00
C GLN A 80 4.27 2.32 -16.98
N PHE A 81 3.81 2.07 -18.21
CA PHE A 81 3.93 2.98 -19.34
C PHE A 81 2.57 3.57 -19.75
N GLY A 82 1.47 3.01 -19.23
CA GLY A 82 0.12 3.33 -19.68
C GLY A 82 -0.25 2.61 -20.96
N GLY A 83 -1.55 2.56 -21.23
CA GLY A 83 -2.11 1.80 -22.34
C GLY A 83 -3.59 1.52 -22.13
N THR A 84 -4.16 0.75 -23.05
CA THR A 84 -5.60 0.49 -23.12
C THR A 84 -6.15 -0.17 -21.85
N HIS A 85 -5.36 -1.06 -21.22
CA HIS A 85 -5.74 -1.84 -20.04
C HIS A 85 -5.20 -1.24 -18.74
N GLN A 86 -4.64 -0.03 -18.76
CA GLN A 86 -4.09 0.61 -17.55
C GLN A 86 -5.13 0.69 -16.42
N LYS A 87 -6.39 0.98 -16.72
CA LYS A 87 -7.44 1.08 -15.71
C LYS A 87 -7.72 -0.27 -15.06
N SER A 88 -7.93 -1.33 -15.84
CA SER A 88 -8.18 -2.67 -15.33
C SER A 88 -6.99 -3.19 -14.54
N ALA A 89 -5.77 -2.99 -15.04
CA ALA A 89 -4.56 -3.42 -14.36
C ALA A 89 -4.35 -2.70 -13.02
N ARG A 90 -4.63 -1.39 -12.95
CA ARG A 90 -4.56 -0.62 -11.69
C ARG A 90 -5.60 -1.05 -10.66
N VAL A 91 -6.82 -1.34 -11.10
CA VAL A 91 -7.87 -1.88 -10.20
C VAL A 91 -7.48 -3.27 -9.72
N ALA A 92 -6.95 -4.12 -10.60
CA ALA A 92 -6.48 -5.45 -10.23
C ALA A 92 -5.35 -5.37 -9.19
N LEU A 93 -4.39 -4.48 -9.41
CA LEU A 93 -3.32 -4.21 -8.46
C LEU A 93 -3.84 -3.75 -7.10
N ALA A 94 -4.78 -2.80 -7.05
CA ALA A 94 -5.37 -2.35 -5.78
C ALA A 94 -6.07 -3.50 -5.02
N LYS A 95 -6.82 -4.34 -5.73
CA LYS A 95 -7.47 -5.53 -5.14
C LYS A 95 -6.46 -6.58 -4.67
N ALA A 96 -5.37 -6.79 -5.41
CA ALA A 96 -4.31 -7.69 -4.99
C ALA A 96 -3.60 -7.18 -3.73
N LEU A 97 -3.36 -5.87 -3.62
CA LEU A 97 -2.80 -5.28 -2.40
C LEU A 97 -3.75 -5.39 -1.21
N ALA A 98 -5.06 -5.28 -1.41
CA ALA A 98 -6.03 -5.52 -0.35
C ALA A 98 -5.99 -6.96 0.17
N LEU A 99 -5.84 -7.96 -0.73
CA LEU A 99 -5.60 -9.35 -0.32
C LEU A 99 -4.32 -9.48 0.51
N LEU A 100 -3.22 -8.88 0.04
CA LEU A 100 -1.92 -8.95 0.71
C LEU A 100 -1.89 -8.17 2.03
N ALA A 101 -2.76 -7.17 2.21
CA ALA A 101 -2.86 -6.43 3.47
C ALA A 101 -3.29 -7.31 4.66
N THR A 102 -3.86 -8.50 4.39
CA THR A 102 -4.23 -9.49 5.42
C THR A 102 -3.06 -10.36 5.89
N ALA A 103 -1.93 -10.33 5.20
CA ALA A 103 -0.73 -11.05 5.63
C ALA A 103 -0.19 -10.49 6.95
N GLU A 104 0.54 -11.32 7.70
CA GLU A 104 1.25 -10.87 8.90
C GLU A 104 2.23 -9.75 8.53
N GLY A 105 2.12 -8.59 9.20
CA GLY A 105 2.91 -7.40 8.90
C GLY A 105 2.45 -6.58 7.69
N GLY A 106 1.40 -7.01 6.99
CA GLY A 106 0.85 -6.33 5.81
C GLY A 106 1.76 -6.38 4.59
N VAL A 107 1.54 -5.45 3.66
CA VAL A 107 2.30 -5.32 2.41
C VAL A 107 2.86 -3.92 2.26
N THR A 108 4.11 -3.81 1.79
CA THR A 108 4.74 -2.52 1.46
C THR A 108 5.34 -2.60 0.06
N ILE A 109 4.74 -1.90 -0.90
CA ILE A 109 5.21 -1.88 -2.30
C ILE A 109 4.69 -0.63 -3.01
N LEU A 110 5.37 -0.20 -4.08
CA LEU A 110 4.93 0.90 -4.96
C LEU A 110 4.63 2.20 -4.18
N GLY A 111 5.38 2.48 -3.11
CA GLY A 111 5.24 3.68 -2.28
C GLY A 111 4.02 3.68 -1.35
N VAL A 112 3.40 2.52 -1.13
CA VAL A 112 2.23 2.33 -0.25
C VAL A 112 2.49 1.18 0.71
N HIS A 113 2.06 1.35 1.95
CA HIS A 113 1.92 0.28 2.93
C HIS A 113 0.43 0.06 3.20
N ALA A 114 0.00 -1.20 3.27
CA ALA A 114 -1.35 -1.60 3.64
C ALA A 114 -1.32 -2.78 4.62
N CYS A 115 -2.07 -2.67 5.73
CA CYS A 115 -2.24 -3.74 6.70
C CYS A 115 -3.67 -3.74 7.29
N THR A 116 -4.21 -4.90 7.64
CA THR A 116 -5.52 -5.02 8.32
C THR A 116 -5.42 -5.35 9.81
N ALA A 117 -4.22 -5.70 10.31
CA ALA A 117 -3.96 -5.99 11.71
C ALA A 117 -2.83 -5.11 12.28
N VAL A 118 -2.89 -4.82 13.58
CA VAL A 118 -1.83 -4.07 14.26
C VAL A 118 -0.57 -4.92 14.28
N HIS A 119 0.56 -4.34 13.90
CA HIS A 119 1.84 -5.02 13.91
C HIS A 119 3.00 -4.07 14.26
N GLU A 120 4.10 -4.65 14.75
CA GLU A 120 5.32 -3.90 15.03
C GLU A 120 5.90 -3.32 13.74
N GLY A 121 6.46 -2.11 13.84
CA GLY A 121 7.09 -1.44 12.70
C GLY A 121 6.13 -0.93 11.62
N CYS A 122 4.81 -0.92 11.86
CA CYS A 122 3.85 -0.39 10.88
C CYS A 122 4.17 1.07 10.50
N PRO A 123 4.43 1.38 9.21
CA PRO A 123 4.76 2.73 8.75
C PRO A 123 3.69 3.79 9.04
N GLY A 124 2.46 3.39 9.31
CA GLY A 124 1.38 4.30 9.67
C GLY A 124 1.37 4.74 11.13
N PHE A 125 2.21 4.16 12.00
CA PHE A 125 2.44 4.71 13.33
C PHE A 125 3.44 5.87 13.24
N LYS A 126 3.06 7.04 13.74
CA LYS A 126 4.05 8.10 14.00
C LYS A 126 4.99 7.60 15.09
N SER A 127 6.27 7.45 14.78
CA SER A 127 7.30 7.38 15.80
C SER A 127 7.08 8.58 16.73
N LYS A 128 7.05 8.36 18.05
CA LYS A 128 7.12 9.47 18.99
C LYS A 128 8.41 10.21 18.66
N GLU A 129 8.29 11.36 18.03
CA GLU A 129 9.40 12.27 17.80
C GLU A 129 10.05 12.48 19.16
N SER A 130 11.28 11.99 19.32
CA SER A 130 12.07 12.21 20.52
C SER A 130 12.15 13.72 20.70
N THR A 131 11.47 14.23 21.72
CA THR A 131 11.59 15.62 22.13
C THR A 131 13.08 15.96 22.16
N PRO A 132 13.54 17.00 21.43
CA PRO A 132 14.93 17.42 21.55
C PRO A 132 15.20 17.70 23.03
N PRO A 133 16.36 17.29 23.58
CA PRO A 133 16.67 17.62 24.96
C PRO A 133 16.51 19.13 25.13
N ALA A 134 15.68 19.52 26.10
CA ALA A 134 15.53 20.92 26.47
C ALA A 134 16.94 21.48 26.66
N SER A 135 17.31 22.46 25.84
CA SER A 135 18.57 23.17 25.94
C SER A 135 18.59 23.89 27.29
N GLY A 136 19.01 23.17 28.32
CA GLY A 136 19.33 23.72 29.62
C GLY A 136 20.51 24.65 29.45
N SER A 137 20.24 25.94 29.57
CA SER A 137 21.26 26.94 29.87
C SER A 137 20.71 27.78 31.02
N GLY A 138 21.02 27.35 32.24
CA GLY A 138 21.34 28.30 33.30
C GLY A 138 22.86 28.35 33.46
N PRO A 139 23.42 29.19 34.34
CA PRO A 139 22.81 30.31 35.06
C PRO A 139 22.88 31.65 34.31
#